data_AF-A0A9E2R3Z0-F1
#
_entry.id   AF-A0A9E2R3Z0-F1
#
_cell.length_a   1.000
_cell.length_b   1.000
_cell.length_c   1.000
_cell.angle_alpha   90.00
_cell.angle_beta   90.00
_cell.angle_gamma   90.00
#
_symmetry.space_group_name_H-M   'P 1'
#
loop_
_entity.id
_entity.type
_entity.pdbx_description
1 polymer ?
#
loop_
_entity_poly.entity_id
_entity_poly.type
_entity_poly.pdbx_seq_one_letter_code
_entity_poly.pdbx_strand_id
1 'polypeptide(L)' 'MNYVTLEVEIDHGRVVAKEPAQLPEKATGLLTILQPITPATARRTPLQALETLQSQLRLDEKKAAEWMADVREARR' A
#
# COMPACT_ATOMS: atom_id res chain seq x y z
N MET A 1 -0.29 34.55 -0.98
CA MET A 1 -1.26 33.77 -0.18
C MET A 1 -0.46 32.99 0.84
N ASN A 2 -0.59 33.26 2.14
CA ASN A 2 0.15 32.54 3.18
C ASN A 2 -0.72 31.38 3.69
N TYR A 3 -0.19 30.16 3.58
CA TYR A 3 -0.81 28.97 4.13
C TYR A 3 -0.09 28.60 5.41
N VAL A 4 -0.87 28.26 6.43
CA VAL A 4 -0.37 27.77 7.71
C VAL A 4 -0.81 26.32 7.85
N THR A 5 0.16 25.44 8.07
CA THR A 5 -0.08 24.01 8.34
C THR A 5 0.13 23.79 9.83
N LEU A 6 -0.87 23.18 10.48
CA LEU A 6 -0.84 22.89 11.90
C LEU A 6 -1.47 21.53 12.18
N GLU A 7 -1.10 20.95 13.31
CA GLU A 7 -1.70 19.70 13.75
C GLU A 7 -3.13 19.92 14.22
N VAL A 8 -4.03 19.10 13.69
CA VAL A 8 -5.44 19.07 14.06
C VAL A 8 -5.84 17.68 14.50
N GLU A 9 -6.76 17.61 15.44
CA GLU A 9 -7.50 16.41 15.76
C GLU A 9 -8.87 16.47 15.07
N ILE A 10 -9.27 15.37 14.46
CA ILE A 10 -10.58 15.24 13.81
C ILE A 10 -11.41 14.28 14.64
N ASP A 11 -12.37 14.83 15.38
CA ASP A 11 -13.26 14.08 16.25
C ASP A 11 -14.70 14.20 15.75
N HIS A 12 -15.28 13.09 15.29
CA HIS A 12 -16.67 13.01 14.79
C HIS A 12 -17.06 14.13 13.79
N GLY A 13 -16.14 14.54 12.92
CA GLY A 13 -16.37 15.60 11.91
C GLY A 13 -16.07 17.01 12.41
N ARG A 14 -15.65 17.18 13.66
CA ARG A 14 -15.13 18.44 14.19
C ARG A 14 -13.61 18.46 14.05
N VAL A 15 -13.08 19.50 13.41
CA VAL A 15 -11.64 19.75 13.32
C VAL A 15 -11.23 20.68 14.45
N VAL A 16 -10.33 20.22 15.32
CA VAL A 16 -9.82 20.99 16.47
C VAL A 16 -8.32 21.17 16.30
N ALA A 17 -7.86 22.40 16.21
CA ALA A 17 -6.43 22.73 16.21
C ALA A 17 -5.82 22.42 17.58
N LYS A 18 -4.69 21.72 17.60
CA LYS A 18 -3.94 21.51 18.86
C LYS A 18 -3.32 22.79 19.39
N GLU A 19 -2.93 23.69 18.49
CA GLU A 19 -2.31 24.98 18.80
C GLU A 19 -3.15 26.14 18.23
N PRO A 20 -4.31 26.44 18.83
CA PRO A 20 -5.23 27.46 18.30
C PRO A 20 -4.66 28.88 18.36
N ALA A 21 -3.62 29.14 19.16
CA ALA A 21 -2.98 30.45 19.28
C ALA A 21 -2.30 30.91 17.98
N GLN A 22 -1.98 29.99 17.07
CA GLN A 22 -1.40 30.31 15.76
C GLN A 22 -2.47 30.69 14.72
N LEU A 23 -3.76 30.48 15.04
CA LEU A 23 -4.86 30.79 14.15
C LEU A 23 -5.41 32.19 14.40
N PRO A 24 -5.76 32.96 13.35
CA PRO A 24 -6.47 34.22 13.50
C PRO A 24 -7.92 33.97 13.96
N GLU A 25 -8.56 35.01 14.50
CA GLU A 25 -9.91 34.92 15.09
C GLU A 25 -10.97 34.35 14.12
N LYS A 26 -10.81 34.60 12.82
CA LYS A 26 -11.61 33.98 11.75
C LYS A 26 -10.71 33.65 10.56
N ALA A 27 -10.81 32.42 10.07
CA ALA A 27 -10.12 31.96 8.86
C ALA A 27 -11.03 31.03 8.05
N THR A 28 -10.79 30.98 6.75
CA THR A 28 -11.31 29.93 5.86
C THR A 28 -10.12 29.09 5.40
N GLY A 29 -10.25 27.77 5.46
CA GLY A 29 -9.16 26.86 5.15
C GLY A 29 -9.62 25.65 4.34
N LEU A 30 -8.65 25.00 3.68
CA LEU A 30 -8.84 23.70 3.03
C LEU A 30 -8.37 22.61 3.99
N LEU A 31 -9.15 21.54 4.12
CA LEU A 31 -8.75 20.36 4.87
C LEU A 31 -8.14 19.33 3.92
N THR A 32 -6.91 18.91 4.21
CA THR A 32 -6.27 17.78 3.52
C THR A 32 -6.01 16.67 4.52
N ILE A 33 -6.67 15.53 4.32
CA ILE A 33 -6.49 14.35 5.17
C ILE A 33 -5.43 13.47 4.51
N LEU A 34 -4.26 13.36 5.14
CA LEU A 34 -3.24 12.40 4.75
C LEU A 34 -3.66 11.03 5.31
N GLN A 35 -4.28 10.21 4.47
CA GLN A 35 -4.52 8.82 4.84
C GLN A 35 -3.14 8.16 5.00
N PRO A 36 -2.88 7.45 6.11
CA PRO A 36 -1.67 6.66 6.19
C PRO A 36 -1.68 5.75 4.97
N ILE A 37 -0.57 5.71 4.25
CA ILE A 37 -0.36 4.70 3.23
C ILE A 37 -0.32 3.40 4.03
N THR A 38 -1.46 2.75 4.20
CA THR A 38 -1.49 1.36 4.64
C THR A 38 -0.61 0.69 3.60
N PRO A 39 0.56 0.14 3.96
CA PRO A 39 1.32 -0.57 2.97
C PRO A 39 0.39 -1.69 2.50
N ALA A 40 -0.08 -1.59 1.25
CA ALA A 40 -0.90 -2.60 0.62
C ALA A 40 -0.11 -3.91 0.41
N THR A 41 1.02 -4.08 1.08
CA THR A 41 1.57 -5.36 1.47
C THR A 41 0.88 -5.81 2.75
N ALA A 42 -0.40 -6.20 2.62
CA ALA A 42 -0.78 -7.45 3.26
C ALA A 42 0.33 -8.43 2.88
N ARG A 43 1.19 -8.79 3.84
CA ARG A 43 2.33 -9.68 3.63
C ARG A 43 1.75 -10.94 3.01
N ARG A 44 1.78 -11.05 1.68
CA ARG A 44 1.36 -12.27 1.00
C ARG A 44 2.20 -13.34 1.62
N THR A 45 1.55 -14.37 2.14
CA THR A 45 2.29 -15.53 2.61
C THR A 45 3.14 -16.04 1.45
N PRO A 46 4.31 -16.65 1.71
CA PRO A 46 5.13 -17.23 0.64
C PRO A 46 4.34 -18.13 -0.32
N LEU A 47 3.30 -18.81 0.19
CA LEU A 47 2.35 -19.60 -0.60
C LEU A 47 1.51 -18.75 -1.55
N GLN A 48 0.91 -17.64 -1.11
CA GLN A 48 0.13 -16.76 -1.98
C GLN A 48 0.99 -16.08 -3.06
N ALA A 49 2.25 -15.78 -2.75
CA ALA A 49 3.20 -15.28 -3.73
C ALA A 49 3.51 -16.33 -4.80
N LEU A 50 3.72 -17.59 -4.39
CA LEU A 50 3.94 -18.72 -5.29
C LEU A 50 2.71 -18.98 -6.19
N GLU A 51 1.51 -19.00 -5.61
CA GLU A 51 0.25 -19.19 -6.35
C GLU A 51 0.03 -18.09 -7.41
N THR A 52 0.32 -16.84 -7.06
CA THR A 52 0.23 -15.72 -8.00
C THR A 52 1.22 -15.89 -9.15
N LEU A 53 2.47 -16.27 -8.86
CA LEU A 53 3.49 -16.49 -9.88
C LEU A 53 3.14 -17.67 -10.79
N GLN A 54 2.64 -18.77 -10.24
CA GLN A 54 2.17 -19.93 -11.00
C GLN A 54 1.02 -19.54 -11.95
N SER A 55 0.05 -18.77 -11.45
CA SER A 55 -1.06 -18.26 -12.26
C SER A 55 -0.59 -17.31 -13.36
N GLN A 56 0.34 -16.40 -13.07
CA GLN A 56 0.87 -15.44 -14.04
C GLN A 56 1.66 -16.12 -15.16
N LEU A 57 2.49 -17.10 -14.78
CA LEU A 57 3.35 -17.82 -15.71
C LEU A 57 2.62 -18.95 -16.44
N ARG A 58 1.34 -19.22 -16.08
CA ARG A 58 0.54 -20.34 -16.60
C ARG A 58 1.34 -21.64 -16.54
N LEU A 59 2.02 -21.85 -15.42
CA LEU A 59 2.80 -23.07 -15.18
C LEU A 59 1.82 -24.16 -14.82
N ASP A 60 1.38 -24.89 -15.83
CA ASP A 60 0.64 -26.15 -15.64
C ASP A 60 1.62 -27.27 -15.27
N GLU A 61 1.08 -28.32 -14.64
CA GLU A 61 1.85 -29.48 -14.19
C GLU A 61 2.62 -30.15 -15.34
N LYS A 62 2.06 -30.07 -16.55
CA LYS A 62 2.65 -30.65 -17.76
C LYS A 62 3.91 -29.90 -18.21
N LYS A 63 3.88 -28.57 -18.29
CA LYS A 63 5.05 -27.74 -18.62
C LYS A 63 6.13 -27.84 -17.56
N ALA A 64 5.74 -27.94 -16.28
CA ALA A 64 6.69 -28.17 -15.21
C ALA A 64 7.40 -29.52 -15.39
N ALA A 65 6.66 -30.57 -15.77
CA ALA A 65 7.22 -31.89 -16.04
C ALA A 65 8.14 -31.91 -17.27
N GLU A 66 7.75 -31.23 -18.35
CA GLU A 66 8.56 -31.06 -19.56
C GLU A 66 9.86 -30.30 -19.25
N TRP A 67 9.77 -29.16 -18.57
CA TRP A 67 10.94 -28.39 -18.16
C TRP A 67 11.89 -29.19 -17.25
N MET A 68 11.34 -29.96 -16.31
CA MET A 68 12.15 -30.83 -15.45
C MET A 68 12.80 -32.01 -16.21
N ALA A 69 12.22 -32.44 -17.34
CA ALA A 69 12.86 -33.42 -18.21
C ALA A 69 14.06 -32.79 -18.95
N ASP A 70 13.88 -31.59 -19.52
CA ASP A 70 14.94 -30.84 -20.21
C ASP A 70 16.11 -30.54 -19.27
N VAL A 71 15.83 -30.12 -18.03
CA VAL A 71 16.86 -29.87 -17.01
C VAL A 71 17.64 -31.15 -16.64
N ARG A 72 16.96 -32.30 -16.57
CA ARG A 72 17.63 -33.59 -16.30
C ARG A 72 18.49 -34.04 -17.47
N GLU A 73 18.04 -33.80 -18.69
CA GLU A 73 18.81 -34.12 -19.90
C GLU A 73 20.05 -33.23 -20.02
N ALA A 74 19.92 -31.91 -19.80
CA ALA A 74 21.05 -30.98 -19.83
C ALA A 74 22.09 -31.20 -18.72
N ARG A 75 21.73 -31.94 -17.65
CA ARG A 75 22.64 -32.30 -16.55
C ARG A 75 23.40 -33.61 -16.80
N ARG A 76 23.00 -34.39 -17.80
CA ARG A 76 23.59 -35.69 -18.14
C ARG A 76 24.81 -35.53 -19.03
#